data_AF-A0AAV7HYN7-F1
#
_entry.id   AF-A0AAV7HYN7-F1
#
_cell.length_a   1.000
_cell.length_b   1.000
_cell.length_c   1.000
_cell.angle_alpha   90.00
_cell.angle_beta   90.00
_cell.angle_gamma   90.00
#
_symmetry.space_group_name_H-M   'P 1'
#
loop_
_entity.id
_entity.type
_entity.pdbx_description
1 polymer ?
#
loop_
_entity_poly.entity_id
_entity_poly.type
_entity_poly.pdbx_seq_one_letter_code
_entity_poly.pdbx_strand_id
1 'polypeptide(L)'
;MGFQFMKIFPLIFFFQVLQYVRADLKVDRQDLRIVVNDSNTFDLYLTNKLLDQISVSLSAKHANILEIKPATFNVSKNDRNTHWNITVIGLSPGYSVISTDVTPNVTK
;
A
#
# COMPACT_ATOMS: atom_id res chain seq x y z
N MET A 1 18.59 68.15 -3.83
CA MET A 1 17.74 67.11 -4.46
C MET A 1 18.17 65.76 -3.88
N GLY A 2 17.54 65.35 -2.78
CA GLY A 2 17.95 64.14 -2.04
C GLY A 2 16.96 63.01 -2.32
N PHE A 3 17.41 61.97 -3.02
CA PHE A 3 16.60 60.81 -3.39
C PHE A 3 16.50 59.87 -2.17
N GLN A 4 15.29 59.71 -1.63
CA GLN A 4 14.99 58.77 -0.55
C GLN A 4 14.92 57.35 -1.12
N PHE A 5 15.75 56.44 -0.59
CA PHE A 5 15.75 55.03 -0.95
C PHE A 5 14.53 54.32 -0.34
N MET A 6 13.57 53.95 -1.19
CA MET A 6 12.43 53.12 -0.81
C MET A 6 12.92 51.69 -0.52
N LYS A 7 12.97 51.31 0.76
CA LYS A 7 13.30 49.94 1.19
C LYS A 7 12.10 49.03 0.93
N ILE A 8 12.17 48.27 -0.15
CA ILE A 8 11.22 47.19 -0.44
C ILE A 8 11.54 46.03 0.49
N PHE A 9 10.66 45.76 1.46
CA PHE A 9 10.70 44.54 2.25
C PHE A 9 10.25 43.36 1.36
N PRO A 10 11.05 42.29 1.18
CA PRO A 10 10.59 41.13 0.42
C PRO A 10 9.49 40.41 1.21
N LEU A 11 8.30 40.32 0.62
CA LEU A 11 7.20 39.49 1.12
C LEU A 11 7.53 38.03 0.79
N ILE A 12 8.21 37.33 1.71
CA ILE A 12 8.49 35.89 1.58
C ILE A 12 7.21 35.12 1.94
N PHE A 13 6.46 34.70 0.93
CA PHE A 13 5.38 33.72 1.09
C PHE A 13 5.98 32.33 1.33
N PHE A 14 6.07 31.91 2.59
CA PHE A 14 6.31 30.51 2.92
C PHE A 14 5.02 29.71 2.63
N PHE A 15 4.91 29.11 1.45
CA PHE A 15 3.99 27.99 1.26
C PHE A 15 4.55 26.80 2.04
N GLN A 16 4.14 26.65 3.29
CA GLN A 16 4.32 25.38 3.98
C GLN A 16 3.44 24.37 3.25
N VAL A 17 4.06 23.62 2.33
CA VAL A 17 3.46 22.45 1.72
C VAL A 17 3.21 21.47 2.85
N LEU A 18 2.01 21.47 3.40
CA LEU A 18 1.54 20.40 4.29
C LEU A 18 1.57 19.11 3.47
N GLN A 19 2.68 18.38 3.58
CA GLN A 19 2.82 17.06 3.01
C GLN A 19 1.90 16.13 3.81
N TYR A 20 0.64 16.04 3.39
CA TYR A 20 -0.28 15.02 3.86
C TYR A 20 0.12 13.71 3.20
N VAL A 21 1.13 13.04 3.77
CA VAL A 21 1.62 11.76 3.25
C VAL A 21 0.55 10.70 3.52
N ARG A 22 -0.08 10.19 2.45
CA ARG A 22 -0.97 9.03 2.52
C ARG A 22 -0.13 7.75 2.43
N ALA A 23 -0.52 6.73 3.18
CA ALA A 23 0.08 5.41 3.07
C ALA A 23 -0.58 4.66 1.90
N ASP A 24 0.26 4.13 1.02
CA ASP A 24 -0.17 3.29 -0.10
C ASP A 24 0.34 1.87 0.12
N LEU A 25 -0.44 0.90 -0.36
CA LEU A 25 -0.07 -0.51 -0.39
C LEU A 25 0.50 -0.84 -1.79
N LYS A 26 1.69 -1.44 -1.83
CA LYS A 26 2.40 -1.78 -3.07
C LYS A 26 2.85 -3.24 -3.07
N VAL A 27 3.12 -3.76 -4.26
CA VAL A 27 3.69 -5.08 -4.47
C VAL A 27 5.08 -4.95 -5.10
N ASP A 28 5.97 -5.88 -4.78
CA ASP A 28 7.29 -5.97 -5.39
C ASP A 28 7.21 -6.50 -6.84
N ARG A 29 6.24 -7.39 -7.10
CA ARG A 29 6.04 -8.07 -8.37
C ARG A 29 4.56 -8.09 -8.76
N GLN A 30 4.26 -7.58 -9.95
CA GLN A 30 2.88 -7.52 -10.48
C GLN A 30 2.48 -8.80 -11.23
N ASP A 31 3.42 -9.42 -11.94
CA ASP A 31 3.18 -10.64 -12.71
C ASP A 31 3.81 -11.85 -12.04
N LEU A 32 3.00 -12.88 -11.79
CA LEU A 32 3.44 -14.11 -11.13
C LEU A 32 3.08 -15.32 -11.98
N ARG A 33 4.10 -16.10 -12.39
CA ARG A 33 3.91 -17.41 -13.01
C ARG A 33 3.99 -18.48 -11.93
N ILE A 34 2.98 -19.34 -11.89
CA ILE A 34 2.84 -20.42 -10.90
C ILE A 34 2.52 -21.71 -11.64
N VAL A 35 3.19 -22.79 -11.28
CA VAL A 35 2.88 -24.14 -11.78
C VAL A 35 1.74 -24.71 -10.93
N VAL A 36 0.85 -25.50 -11.55
CA VAL A 36 -0.24 -26.16 -10.82
C VAL A 36 0.31 -27.07 -9.73
N ASN A 37 -0.30 -27.03 -8.54
CA ASN A 37 0.13 -27.66 -7.29
C ASN A 37 1.48 -27.17 -6.74
N ASP A 38 1.99 -26.07 -7.27
CA ASP A 38 3.15 -25.37 -6.73
C ASP A 38 2.74 -24.03 -6.13
N SER A 39 3.66 -23.39 -5.43
CA SER A 39 3.47 -22.09 -4.81
C SER A 39 4.54 -21.10 -5.23
N ASN A 40 4.18 -19.83 -5.27
CA ASN A 40 5.13 -18.74 -5.48
C ASN A 40 4.73 -17.57 -4.57
N THR A 41 5.66 -16.68 -4.31
CA THR A 41 5.47 -15.59 -3.36
C THR A 41 5.68 -14.23 -4.01
N PHE A 42 4.96 -13.24 -3.50
CA PHE A 42 5.25 -11.82 -3.73
C PHE A 42 5.21 -11.08 -2.40
N ASP A 43 5.92 -9.96 -2.33
CA ASP A 43 5.95 -9.11 -1.15
C ASP A 43 4.98 -7.95 -1.34
N LEU A 44 4.08 -7.82 -0.38
CA LEU A 44 3.16 -6.71 -0.23
C LEU A 44 3.73 -5.78 0.83
N TYR A 45 3.72 -4.46 0.59
CA TYR A 45 4.33 -3.52 1.53
C TYR A 45 3.67 -2.16 1.56
N LEU A 46 3.77 -1.49 2.70
CA LEU A 46 3.32 -0.11 2.87
C LEU A 46 4.44 0.88 2.55
N THR A 47 4.09 1.93 1.82
CA THR A 47 5.02 3.03 1.52
C THR A 47 5.27 3.94 2.73
N ASN A 48 4.27 4.09 3.61
CA ASN A 48 4.32 4.97 4.78
C ASN A 48 3.59 4.32 5.95
N LYS A 49 3.81 4.85 7.16
CA LYS A 49 3.07 4.41 8.35
C LYS A 49 1.60 4.76 8.23
N LEU A 50 0.74 3.86 8.68
CA LEU A 50 -0.70 4.11 8.77
C LEU A 50 -1.02 5.10 9.89
N LEU A 51 -2.12 5.82 9.72
CA LEU A 51 -2.67 6.68 10.76
C LEU A 51 -3.57 5.89 11.74
N ASP A 52 -4.21 4.83 11.24
CA ASP A 52 -5.16 3.98 11.96
C ASP A 52 -4.99 2.51 11.57
N GLN A 53 -5.56 1.60 12.37
CA GLN A 53 -5.54 0.17 12.07
C GLN A 53 -6.44 -0.15 10.87
N ILE A 54 -5.96 -1.03 9.99
CA ILE A 54 -6.71 -1.52 8.83
C ILE A 54 -6.74 -3.06 8.83
N SER A 55 -7.76 -3.61 8.17
CA SER A 55 -7.81 -5.01 7.76
C SER A 55 -7.60 -5.09 6.26
N VAL A 56 -6.66 -5.93 5.83
CA VAL A 56 -6.34 -6.17 4.43
C VAL A 56 -6.86 -7.55 4.05
N SER A 57 -7.63 -7.63 2.98
CA SER A 57 -8.14 -8.88 2.43
C SER A 57 -7.73 -9.01 0.96
N LEU A 58 -7.16 -10.15 0.60
CA LEU A 58 -6.79 -10.50 -0.77
C LEU A 58 -7.78 -11.53 -1.32
N SER A 59 -8.22 -11.32 -2.55
CA SER A 59 -9.13 -12.23 -3.24
C SER A 59 -8.68 -12.47 -4.67
N ALA A 60 -8.77 -13.72 -5.13
CA ALA A 60 -8.57 -14.06 -6.52
C ALA A 60 -9.90 -13.94 -7.28
N LYS A 61 -9.88 -13.39 -8.50
CA LYS A 61 -11.08 -13.30 -9.35
C LYS A 61 -11.79 -14.66 -9.53
N HIS A 62 -11.01 -15.74 -9.61
CA HIS A 62 -11.50 -17.10 -9.73
C HIS A 62 -10.89 -17.99 -8.65
N ALA A 63 -11.69 -18.35 -7.64
CA ALA A 63 -11.25 -19.12 -6.47
C ALA A 63 -10.83 -20.57 -6.77
N ASN A 64 -11.17 -21.10 -7.95
CA ASN A 64 -10.78 -22.44 -8.40
C ASN A 64 -9.41 -22.48 -9.09
N ILE A 65 -8.80 -21.31 -9.39
CA ILE A 65 -7.49 -21.22 -10.07
C ILE A 65 -6.37 -21.01 -9.07
N LEU A 66 -6.57 -20.17 -8.06
CA LEU A 66 -5.54 -19.78 -7.09
C LEU A 66 -6.07 -19.82 -5.65
N GLU A 67 -5.20 -20.19 -4.72
CA GLU A 67 -5.37 -19.98 -3.28
C GLU A 67 -4.31 -18.98 -2.78
N ILE A 68 -4.67 -18.10 -1.84
CA ILE A 68 -3.81 -17.03 -1.32
C ILE A 68 -3.63 -17.19 0.19
N LYS A 69 -2.38 -17.10 0.68
CA LYS A 69 -2.04 -17.24 2.10
C LYS A 69 -1.02 -16.18 2.56
N PRO A 70 -1.32 -15.40 3.62
CA PRO A 70 -2.64 -15.26 4.25
C PRO A 70 -3.60 -14.51 3.31
N ALA A 71 -4.87 -14.93 3.26
CA ALA A 71 -5.92 -14.21 2.52
C ALA A 71 -6.38 -12.94 3.26
N THR A 72 -6.27 -12.90 4.59
CA THR A 72 -6.67 -11.74 5.38
C THR A 72 -5.71 -11.55 6.54
N PHE A 73 -5.35 -10.30 6.82
CA PHE A 73 -4.53 -9.94 7.98
C PHE A 73 -4.79 -8.49 8.41
N ASN A 74 -4.48 -8.21 9.67
CA ASN A 74 -4.62 -6.87 10.24
C ASN A 74 -3.27 -6.16 10.25
N VAL A 75 -3.28 -4.86 9.99
CA VAL A 75 -2.09 -4.00 10.09
C VAL A 75 -2.35 -2.93 11.13
N SER A 76 -1.53 -2.91 12.18
CA SER A 76 -1.63 -1.92 13.24
C SER A 76 -0.94 -0.61 12.85
N LYS A 77 -1.42 0.50 13.39
CA LYS A 77 -0.75 1.82 13.28
C LYS A 77 0.71 1.79 13.72
N ASN A 78 1.00 1.00 14.78
CA ASN A 78 2.32 0.96 15.39
C ASN A 78 3.13 -0.27 14.99
N ASP A 79 2.69 -0.98 13.94
CA ASP A 79 3.45 -2.12 13.44
C ASP A 79 4.83 -1.67 12.94
N ARG A 80 5.86 -2.39 13.37
CA ARG A 80 7.21 -2.22 12.83
C ARG A 80 7.36 -2.95 11.50
N ASN A 81 6.54 -3.97 11.27
CA ASN A 81 6.56 -4.71 10.04
C ASN A 81 5.61 -4.10 9.01
N THR A 82 6.18 -3.55 7.94
CA THR A 82 5.45 -2.97 6.81
C THR A 82 5.55 -3.84 5.55
N HIS A 83 6.06 -5.07 5.69
CA HIS A 83 6.22 -6.03 4.60
C HIS A 83 5.53 -7.35 4.97
N TRP A 84 4.75 -7.88 4.05
CA TRP A 84 4.06 -9.16 4.17
C TRP A 84 4.39 -10.02 2.98
N ASN A 85 4.91 -11.21 3.25
CA ASN A 85 5.14 -12.20 2.22
C ASN A 85 3.83 -12.95 1.95
N ILE A 86 3.30 -12.81 0.75
CA ILE A 86 2.05 -13.41 0.33
C ILE A 86 2.36 -14.63 -0.54
N THR A 87 1.95 -15.80 -0.07
CA THR A 87 2.05 -17.05 -0.83
C THR A 87 0.81 -17.25 -1.68
N VAL A 88 1.02 -17.56 -2.96
CA VAL A 88 -0.02 -17.88 -3.92
C VAL A 88 0.21 -19.31 -4.40
N ILE A 89 -0.82 -20.14 -4.32
CA ILE A 89 -0.79 -21.57 -4.68
C ILE A 89 -1.62 -21.75 -5.96
N GLY A 90 -1.05 -22.42 -6.96
CA GLY A 90 -1.75 -22.74 -8.20
C GLY A 90 -2.63 -23.98 -8.02
N LEU A 91 -3.94 -23.85 -8.17
CA LEU A 91 -4.89 -24.97 -8.05
C LEU A 91 -5.27 -25.57 -9.40
N SER A 92 -5.47 -24.72 -10.41
CA SER A 92 -5.86 -25.13 -11.77
C SER A 92 -5.15 -24.26 -12.82
N PRO A 93 -4.97 -24.75 -14.06
CA PRO A 93 -4.46 -23.92 -15.16
C PRO A 93 -5.39 -22.75 -15.45
N GLY A 94 -4.83 -21.57 -15.73
CA GLY A 94 -5.59 -20.41 -16.16
C GLY A 94 -4.92 -19.07 -15.82
N TYR A 95 -5.67 -17.99 -16.02
CA TYR A 95 -5.28 -16.64 -15.63
C TYR A 95 -6.25 -16.11 -14.58
N SER A 96 -5.71 -15.44 -13.57
CA SER A 96 -6.50 -14.83 -12.49
C SER A 96 -5.82 -13.54 -12.05
N VAL A 97 -6.62 -12.60 -11.54
CA VAL A 97 -6.15 -11.35 -10.96
C VAL A 97 -6.38 -11.42 -9.45
N ILE A 98 -5.37 -11.05 -8.68
CA ILE A 98 -5.48 -10.89 -7.23
C ILE A 98 -5.84 -9.42 -6.95
N SER A 99 -6.95 -9.22 -6.28
CA SER A 99 -7.42 -7.91 -5.81
C SER A 99 -7.18 -7.77 -4.32
N THR A 100 -7.01 -6.54 -3.86
CA THR A 100 -6.86 -6.21 -2.44
C THR A 100 -7.97 -5.27 -2.01
N ASP A 101 -8.68 -5.65 -0.96
CA ASP A 101 -9.68 -4.83 -0.28
C ASP A 101 -9.13 -4.39 1.07
N VAL A 102 -9.21 -3.09 1.35
CA VAL A 102 -8.72 -2.50 2.60
C VAL A 102 -9.89 -1.86 3.33
N THR A 103 -10.16 -2.36 4.53
CA THR A 103 -11.21 -1.81 5.40
C THR A 103 -10.60 -1.16 6.63
N PRO A 104 -10.97 0.09 6.98
CA PRO A 104 -10.53 0.69 8.23
C PRO A 104 -11.19 -0.04 9.40
N ASN A 105 -10.40 -0.41 10.41
CA ASN A 105 -10.96 -0.98 11.63
C ASN A 105 -11.34 0.18 12.55
N VAL A 106 -12.48 0.81 12.26
CA VAL A 106 -12.99 1.92 13.08
C VAL A 106 -13.52 1.34 14.39
N THR A 107 -12.65 1.23 15.40
CA THR A 107 -13.13 1.13 16.78
C THR A 107 -13.83 2.43 17.12
N LYS A 108 -15.15 2.34 17.31
CA LYS A 108 -16.04 3.44 17.66
C LYS A 108 -15.85 3.88 19.10
#